data_AF-A0ABD2FKN5-F1
#
_entry.id   AF-A0ABD2FKN5-F1
#
_cell.length_a   1.000
_cell.length_b   1.000
_cell.length_c   1.000
_cell.angle_alpha   90.00
_cell.angle_beta   90.00
_cell.angle_gamma   90.00
#
_symmetry.space_group_name_H-M   'P 1'
#
loop_
_entity.id
_entity.type
_entity.pdbx_description
1 polymer ?
#
loop_
_entity_poly.entity_id
_entity_poly.type
_entity_poly.pdbx_seq_one_letter_code
_entity_poly.pdbx_strand_id
1 'polypeptide(L)'
;MRPNLAACPVCLIEYPLDYIQVHASSCGDSVEETPSRMQDASKSTEDEIENLDDVIQVIADAVSTEGKTFDITVSRKNMLERGLVQWQRQKKTSPTNQLKVIFLGEAGIDTGALRKEFLTGMVAGIEERFFEKGTHGRRPNYSLSDLDKGHFRTVGEIMAASLAQGGPAPNFLMPWCYKFLCTGSLDLGNLDKSDVGDDQYTDLLSKVEAATDRTIQVLTEEILNCGYTGLISLEKKGEIIRAIVLHANLRLFPILLQIKDGLNLYGLCNIMAKYPDICQPLFVPGVEMTVSAP
;
A
#
# COMPACT_ATOMS: atom_id res chain seq x y z
N MET A 1 11.65 -7.25 46.21
CA MET A 1 10.29 -6.93 45.73
C MET A 1 10.41 -6.58 44.26
N ARG A 2 9.66 -7.24 43.37
CA ARG A 2 9.62 -6.83 41.96
C ARG A 2 8.86 -5.49 41.88
N PRO A 3 9.34 -4.47 41.16
CA PRO A 3 8.57 -3.26 40.96
C PRO A 3 7.28 -3.62 40.21
N ASN A 4 6.12 -3.15 40.70
CA ASN A 4 4.86 -3.29 39.98
C ASN A 4 4.90 -2.34 38.78
N LEU A 5 4.90 -2.92 37.58
CA LEU A 5 4.88 -2.21 36.31
C LEU A 5 3.49 -2.36 35.66
N ALA A 6 3.10 -1.36 34.88
CA ALA A 6 1.92 -1.40 34.02
C ALA A 6 2.24 -0.77 32.65
N ALA A 7 1.64 -1.30 31.59
CA ALA A 7 1.83 -0.80 30.23
C ALA A 7 0.92 0.40 29.94
N CYS A 8 1.47 1.46 29.36
CA CYS A 8 0.68 2.59 28.88
C CYS A 8 -0.17 2.16 27.67
N PRO A 9 -1.50 2.42 27.64
CA PRO A 9 -2.35 1.99 26.53
C PRO A 9 -2.09 2.75 25.21
N VAL A 10 -1.31 3.85 25.27
CA VAL A 10 -1.04 4.71 24.11
C VAL A 10 0.29 4.34 23.43
N CYS A 11 1.38 4.14 24.20
CA CYS A 11 2.71 3.80 23.64
C CYS A 11 3.15 2.35 23.89
N LEU A 12 2.38 1.57 24.66
CA LEU A 12 2.65 0.16 25.01
C LEU A 12 3.96 -0.10 25.78
N ILE A 13 4.60 0.94 26.33
CA ILE A 13 5.79 0.83 27.18
C ILE A 13 5.38 0.62 28.65
N GLU A 14 6.11 -0.25 29.37
CA GLU A 14 5.90 -0.51 30.80
C GLU A 14 6.52 0.59 31.68
N TYR A 15 5.72 1.13 32.61
CA TYR A 15 6.16 2.12 33.59
C TYR A 15 5.83 1.66 35.02
N PRO A 16 6.59 2.12 36.02
CA PRO A 16 6.20 2.03 37.42
C PRO A 16 4.79 2.60 37.66
N LEU A 17 4.00 1.95 38.51
CA LEU A 17 2.62 2.36 38.79
C LEU A 17 2.48 3.81 39.29
N ASP A 18 3.49 4.35 39.95
CA ASP A 18 3.56 5.73 40.42
C ASP A 18 3.90 6.73 39.31
N TYR A 19 4.47 6.26 38.19
CA TYR A 19 4.87 7.09 37.05
C TYR A 19 3.91 6.99 35.85
N ILE A 20 3.17 5.88 35.72
CA ILE A 20 2.27 5.66 34.58
C ILE A 20 1.17 6.72 34.48
N GLN A 21 0.68 7.24 35.61
CA GLN A 21 -0.37 8.27 35.62
C GLN A 21 0.15 9.61 35.08
N VAL A 22 1.41 9.95 35.38
CA VAL A 22 2.07 11.15 34.85
C VAL A 22 2.33 10.97 33.36
N HIS A 23 2.90 9.83 32.96
CA HIS A 23 3.14 9.53 31.56
C HIS A 23 1.84 9.52 30.73
N ALA A 24 0.77 8.86 31.20
CA ALA A 24 -0.51 8.80 30.50
C ALA A 24 -1.17 10.17 30.29
N SER A 25 -0.82 11.18 31.12
CA SER A 25 -1.34 12.54 31.00
C SER A 25 -0.72 13.34 29.86
N SER A 26 0.46 12.95 29.38
CA SER A 26 1.18 13.61 28.29
C SER A 26 1.51 12.67 27.11
N CYS A 27 1.16 11.38 27.24
CA CYS A 27 1.39 10.39 26.20
C CYS A 27 0.37 10.58 25.08
N GLY A 28 0.83 11.17 23.96
CA GLY A 28 0.00 11.47 22.80
C GLY A 28 0.02 12.94 22.38
N ASP A 29 0.48 13.84 23.25
CA ASP A 29 0.69 15.25 22.92
C ASP A 29 2.10 15.42 22.33
N SER A 30 2.18 15.70 21.04
CA SER A 30 3.43 15.68 20.28
C SER A 30 4.30 16.91 20.53
N VAL A 31 5.53 16.73 21.03
CA VAL A 31 6.78 17.32 20.50
C VAL A 31 7.99 16.56 21.07
N GLU A 32 9.02 16.45 20.23
CA GLU A 32 10.29 15.75 20.42
C GLU A 32 10.94 15.98 21.80
N GLU A 33 11.44 14.90 22.42
CA GLU A 33 12.81 14.79 22.94
C GLU A 33 13.04 13.39 23.51
N THR A 34 14.05 12.70 22.97
CA THR A 34 14.58 11.44 23.52
C THR A 34 15.41 11.72 24.76
N PRO A 35 15.44 10.78 25.73
CA PRO A 35 16.73 10.42 26.30
C PRO A 35 17.01 8.93 26.21
N SER A 36 18.26 8.65 25.86
CA SER A 36 18.83 7.34 25.57
C SER A 36 19.18 6.49 26.81
N ARG A 37 19.35 5.18 26.55
CA ARG A 37 20.11 4.12 27.28
C ARG A 37 19.39 3.44 28.46
N MET A 38 19.41 2.10 28.62
CA MET A 38 20.49 1.13 28.36
C MET A 38 20.01 -0.26 27.86
N GLN A 39 20.67 -0.71 26.79
CA GLN A 39 21.07 -2.07 26.38
C GLN A 39 20.44 -3.31 27.04
N ASP A 40 19.97 -4.22 26.19
CA ASP A 40 20.48 -5.59 26.23
C ASP A 40 20.84 -6.08 24.82
N ALA A 41 21.92 -6.85 24.76
CA ALA A 41 22.70 -7.10 23.56
C ALA A 41 22.18 -8.29 22.75
N SER A 42 21.80 -8.02 21.50
CA SER A 42 22.02 -8.93 20.38
C SER A 42 22.44 -8.09 19.18
N LYS A 43 23.76 -8.02 18.92
CA LYS A 43 24.26 -7.59 17.61
C LYS A 43 23.90 -8.69 16.61
N SER A 44 22.70 -8.62 16.05
CA SER A 44 22.53 -9.06 14.67
C SER A 44 23.24 -8.01 13.83
N THR A 45 24.18 -8.45 13.00
CA THR A 45 24.60 -7.67 11.85
C THR A 45 23.34 -7.41 11.02
N GLU A 46 22.73 -6.23 11.17
CA GLU A 46 21.77 -5.78 10.17
C GLU A 46 22.61 -5.55 8.92
N ASP A 47 22.57 -6.50 7.99
CA ASP A 47 23.15 -6.29 6.68
C ASP A 47 22.51 -5.01 6.10
N GLU A 48 23.34 -3.99 5.84
CA GLU A 48 22.89 -2.77 5.19
C GLU A 48 22.43 -3.15 3.78
N ILE A 49 21.20 -2.78 3.44
CA ILE A 49 20.66 -2.98 2.09
C ILE A 49 21.24 -1.86 1.23
N GLU A 50 22.07 -2.20 0.24
CA GLU A 50 22.72 -1.24 -0.64
C GLU A 50 21.99 -1.11 -1.98
N ASN A 51 21.36 -2.20 -2.44
CA ASN A 51 20.76 -2.27 -3.76
C ASN A 51 19.48 -3.13 -3.79
N LEU A 52 18.89 -3.23 -4.98
CA LEU A 52 17.63 -3.95 -5.18
C LEU A 52 17.75 -5.46 -4.99
N ASP A 53 18.89 -6.06 -5.37
CA ASP A 53 19.11 -7.49 -5.22
C ASP A 53 19.18 -7.88 -3.73
N ASP A 54 19.75 -7.03 -2.88
CA ASP A 54 19.75 -7.21 -1.43
C ASP A 54 18.32 -7.22 -0.87
N VAL A 55 17.45 -6.29 -1.33
CA VAL A 55 16.02 -6.27 -0.95
C VAL A 55 15.36 -7.60 -1.30
N ILE A 56 15.53 -8.05 -2.54
CA ILE A 56 14.93 -9.30 -3.03
C ILE A 56 15.47 -10.51 -2.26
N GLN A 57 16.76 -10.54 -1.98
CA GLN A 57 17.41 -11.62 -1.22
C GLN A 57 16.85 -11.70 0.20
N VAL A 58 16.76 -10.56 0.92
CA VAL A 58 16.24 -10.50 2.29
C VAL A 58 14.80 -11.03 2.37
N ILE A 59 13.92 -10.62 1.47
CA ILE A 59 12.52 -11.10 1.49
C ILE A 59 12.39 -12.54 1.01
N ALA A 60 13.27 -13.01 0.11
CA ALA A 60 13.31 -14.40 -0.33
C ALA A 60 13.77 -15.34 0.80
N ASP A 61 14.76 -14.93 1.59
CA ASP A 61 15.26 -15.68 2.75
C ASP A 61 14.25 -15.77 3.89
N ALA A 62 13.33 -14.80 3.97
CA ALA A 62 12.22 -14.83 4.92
C ALA A 62 11.10 -15.84 4.54
N VAL A 63 11.16 -16.46 3.35
CA VAL A 63 10.19 -17.48 2.93
C VAL A 63 10.45 -18.78 3.69
N SER A 64 9.44 -19.26 4.42
CA SER A 64 9.56 -20.53 5.17
C SER A 64 9.52 -21.71 4.21
N THR A 65 10.67 -22.34 4.00
CA THR A 65 10.83 -23.57 3.19
C THR A 65 10.73 -24.84 4.03
N GLU A 66 10.89 -24.73 5.35
CA GLU A 66 10.75 -25.85 6.28
C GLU A 66 9.28 -26.08 6.66
N GLY A 67 8.83 -27.34 6.58
CA GLY A 67 7.50 -27.74 7.02
C GLY A 67 6.44 -27.74 5.92
N LYS A 68 5.32 -27.04 6.15
CA LYS A 68 4.17 -27.07 5.23
C LYS A 68 4.36 -26.09 4.08
N THR A 69 3.85 -26.43 2.91
CA THR A 69 3.74 -25.54 1.75
C THR A 69 2.43 -24.76 1.78
N PHE A 70 2.41 -23.62 1.10
CA PHE A 70 1.18 -22.87 0.83
C PHE A 70 0.63 -23.30 -0.53
N ASP A 71 -0.33 -24.22 -0.52
CA ASP A 71 -0.82 -24.85 -1.74
C ASP A 71 -1.99 -24.08 -2.37
N ILE A 72 -1.85 -23.78 -3.67
CA ILE A 72 -2.90 -23.18 -4.49
C ILE A 72 -3.20 -24.06 -5.70
N THR A 73 -4.47 -24.38 -5.91
CA THR A 73 -4.92 -25.21 -7.04
C THR A 73 -5.90 -24.45 -7.93
N VAL A 74 -5.48 -23.99 -9.11
CA VAL A 74 -6.28 -23.08 -9.95
C VAL A 74 -6.46 -23.60 -11.38
N SER A 75 -7.46 -23.08 -12.08
CA SER A 75 -7.57 -23.26 -13.54
C SER A 75 -7.06 -22.01 -14.25
N ARG A 76 -6.58 -22.18 -15.50
CA ARG A 76 -6.05 -21.07 -16.31
C ARG A 76 -7.09 -19.98 -16.62
N LYS A 77 -8.37 -20.35 -16.78
CA LYS A 77 -9.43 -19.44 -17.24
C LYS A 77 -9.93 -18.45 -16.18
N ASN A 78 -9.74 -18.74 -14.89
CA ASN A 78 -10.24 -17.91 -13.80
C ASN A 78 -9.22 -17.81 -12.66
N MET A 79 -7.96 -17.61 -13.04
CA MET A 79 -6.82 -17.66 -12.14
C MET A 79 -6.94 -16.62 -11.02
N LEU A 80 -7.25 -15.37 -11.36
CA LEU A 80 -7.32 -14.26 -10.40
C LEU A 80 -8.36 -14.53 -9.31
N GLU A 81 -9.63 -14.70 -9.67
CA GLU A 81 -10.70 -14.87 -8.67
C GLU A 81 -10.52 -16.15 -7.85
N ARG A 82 -10.11 -17.26 -8.47
CA ARG A 82 -9.85 -18.51 -7.75
C ARG A 82 -8.61 -18.40 -6.86
N GLY A 83 -7.59 -17.69 -7.32
CA GLY A 83 -6.36 -17.40 -6.58
C GLY A 83 -6.68 -16.62 -5.32
N LEU A 84 -7.40 -15.49 -5.43
CA LEU A 84 -7.82 -14.67 -4.29
C LEU A 84 -8.64 -15.47 -3.27
N VAL A 85 -9.64 -16.22 -3.74
CA VAL A 85 -10.50 -17.03 -2.87
C VAL A 85 -9.69 -18.09 -2.12
N GLN A 86 -8.73 -18.75 -2.79
CA GLN A 86 -7.89 -19.73 -2.11
C GLN A 86 -6.92 -19.08 -1.16
N TRP A 87 -6.31 -17.96 -1.55
CA TRP A 87 -5.38 -17.22 -0.71
C TRP A 87 -6.00 -16.88 0.65
N GLN A 88 -7.24 -16.38 0.66
CA GLN A 88 -7.96 -16.01 1.89
C GLN A 88 -8.50 -17.20 2.70
N ARG A 89 -8.71 -18.37 2.08
CA ARG A 89 -9.36 -19.53 2.74
C ARG A 89 -8.41 -20.41 3.54
N GLN A 90 -7.10 -20.31 3.34
CA GLN A 90 -6.15 -21.24 3.97
C GLN A 90 -6.02 -20.97 5.47
N LYS A 91 -6.54 -21.90 6.28
CA LYS A 91 -6.49 -21.83 7.76
C LYS A 91 -5.32 -22.60 8.38
N LYS A 92 -4.65 -23.46 7.60
CA LYS A 92 -3.66 -24.43 8.10
C LYS A 92 -2.23 -24.15 7.62
N THR A 93 -2.09 -23.25 6.66
CA THR A 93 -0.86 -22.88 5.96
C THR A 93 -0.89 -21.38 5.76
N SER A 94 0.28 -20.75 5.74
CA SER A 94 0.43 -19.31 5.66
C SER A 94 1.05 -18.90 4.33
N PRO A 95 0.70 -17.72 3.76
CA PRO A 95 1.43 -17.15 2.63
C PRO A 95 2.93 -16.98 2.90
N THR A 96 3.38 -16.95 4.16
CA THR A 96 4.82 -16.93 4.50
C THR A 96 5.56 -18.22 4.14
N ASN A 97 4.83 -19.33 3.96
CA ASN A 97 5.40 -20.59 3.51
C ASN A 97 5.65 -20.58 2.00
N GLN A 98 6.54 -21.46 1.54
CA GLN A 98 6.78 -21.64 0.11
C GLN A 98 5.48 -21.99 -0.63
N LEU A 99 5.14 -21.16 -1.62
CA LEU A 99 3.98 -21.32 -2.48
C LEU A 99 4.22 -22.50 -3.43
N LYS A 100 3.20 -23.35 -3.52
CA LYS A 100 3.16 -24.48 -4.45
C LYS A 100 1.89 -24.40 -5.28
N VAL A 101 2.05 -24.38 -6.60
CA VAL A 101 0.93 -24.20 -7.53
C VAL A 101 0.62 -25.48 -8.28
N ILE A 102 -0.68 -25.80 -8.37
CA ILE A 102 -1.21 -26.90 -9.18
C ILE A 102 -2.22 -26.34 -10.18
N PHE A 103 -1.99 -26.55 -11.47
CA PHE A 103 -2.97 -26.25 -12.50
C PHE A 103 -3.90 -27.45 -12.72
N LEU A 104 -5.21 -27.22 -12.58
CA LEU A 104 -6.22 -28.27 -12.69
C LEU A 104 -6.18 -28.96 -14.05
N GLY A 105 -6.00 -30.28 -14.03
CA GLY A 105 -5.95 -31.11 -15.24
C GLY A 105 -4.58 -31.20 -15.90
N GLU A 106 -3.54 -30.60 -15.31
CA GLU A 106 -2.18 -30.62 -15.86
C GLU A 106 -1.26 -31.50 -15.00
N ALA A 107 -0.48 -32.35 -15.65
CA ALA A 107 0.58 -33.10 -15.00
C ALA A 107 1.81 -32.18 -14.86
N GLY A 108 2.01 -31.61 -13.68
CA GLY A 108 3.16 -30.75 -13.39
C GLY A 108 3.54 -30.80 -11.92
N ILE A 109 4.83 -30.93 -11.65
CA ILE A 109 5.39 -30.74 -10.31
C ILE A 109 6.00 -29.34 -10.30
N ASP A 110 5.53 -28.51 -9.36
CA ASP A 110 6.04 -27.16 -9.21
C ASP A 110 7.49 -27.18 -8.70
N THR A 111 8.42 -26.94 -9.60
CA THR A 111 9.84 -26.71 -9.31
C THR A 111 10.18 -25.22 -9.29
N GLY A 112 9.17 -24.34 -9.30
CA GLY A 112 9.28 -22.88 -9.34
C GLY A 112 8.66 -22.25 -10.59
N ALA A 113 8.64 -22.97 -11.72
CA ALA A 113 8.09 -22.45 -12.97
C ALA A 113 6.57 -22.21 -12.91
N LEU A 114 5.81 -23.13 -12.30
CA LEU A 114 4.36 -22.99 -12.15
C LEU A 114 4.01 -21.87 -11.17
N ARG A 115 4.78 -21.75 -10.08
CA ARG A 115 4.67 -20.60 -9.17
C ARG A 115 4.92 -19.28 -9.88
N LYS A 116 6.01 -19.16 -10.64
CA LYS A 116 6.33 -17.93 -11.41
C LYS A 116 5.22 -17.59 -12.39
N GLU A 117 4.72 -18.58 -13.13
CA GLU A 117 3.60 -18.40 -14.05
C GLU A 117 2.33 -17.90 -13.35
N PHE A 118 1.96 -18.52 -12.23
CA PHE A 118 0.81 -18.10 -11.44
C PHE A 118 0.97 -16.69 -10.89
N LEU A 119 2.10 -16.37 -10.26
CA LEU A 119 2.36 -15.03 -9.72
C LEU A 119 2.35 -13.98 -10.84
N THR A 120 2.86 -14.32 -12.03
CA THR A 120 2.79 -13.44 -13.21
C THR A 120 1.34 -13.15 -13.59
N GLY A 121 0.50 -14.18 -13.69
CA GLY A 121 -0.93 -14.01 -13.99
C GLY A 121 -1.69 -13.28 -12.89
N MET A 122 -1.33 -13.50 -11.62
CA MET A 122 -1.93 -12.80 -10.49
C MET A 122 -1.57 -11.32 -10.48
N VAL A 123 -0.30 -10.94 -10.66
CA VAL A 123 0.12 -9.53 -10.69
C VAL A 123 -0.54 -8.79 -11.85
N ALA A 124 -0.58 -9.38 -13.05
CA ALA A 124 -1.24 -8.79 -14.21
C ALA A 124 -2.76 -8.63 -13.99
N GLY A 125 -3.42 -9.68 -13.47
CA GLY A 125 -4.86 -9.62 -13.16
C GLY A 125 -5.18 -8.63 -12.03
N ILE A 126 -4.29 -8.50 -11.04
CA ILE A 126 -4.41 -7.52 -9.97
C ILE A 126 -4.32 -6.10 -10.53
N GLU A 127 -3.33 -5.83 -11.37
CA GLU A 127 -3.16 -4.54 -12.04
C GLU A 127 -4.42 -4.16 -12.83
N GLU A 128 -4.99 -5.11 -13.58
CA GLU A 128 -6.18 -4.87 -14.38
C GLU A 128 -7.45 -4.66 -13.54
N ARG A 129 -7.67 -5.48 -12.50
CA ARG A 129 -8.92 -5.48 -11.74
C ARG A 129 -8.98 -4.44 -10.63
N PHE A 130 -7.87 -4.22 -9.93
CA PHE A 130 -7.85 -3.43 -8.69
C PHE A 130 -7.23 -2.04 -8.86
N PHE A 131 -6.64 -1.75 -10.02
CA PHE A 131 -5.95 -0.49 -10.25
C PHE A 131 -6.37 0.18 -11.57
N GLU A 132 -6.73 1.44 -11.48
CA GLU A 132 -7.08 2.31 -12.61
C GLU A 132 -5.90 3.18 -13.02
N LYS A 133 -5.90 3.59 -14.30
CA LYS A 133 -4.83 4.40 -14.88
C LYS A 133 -4.85 5.82 -14.29
N GLY A 134 -3.67 6.32 -13.93
CA GLY A 134 -3.40 7.72 -13.68
C GLY A 134 -2.34 8.26 -14.64
N THR A 135 -1.88 9.48 -14.40
CA THR A 135 -0.95 10.18 -15.30
C THR A 135 0.42 9.49 -15.39
N HIS A 136 0.95 9.01 -14.26
CA HIS A 136 2.30 8.46 -14.12
C HIS A 136 2.32 7.10 -13.41
N GLY A 137 1.37 6.24 -13.75
CA GLY A 137 1.19 4.92 -13.13
C GLY A 137 -0.28 4.65 -12.88
N ARG A 138 -0.57 3.85 -11.88
CA ARG A 138 -1.92 3.44 -11.49
C ARG A 138 -2.16 3.64 -10.00
N ARG A 139 -3.43 3.81 -9.65
CA ARG A 139 -3.90 3.88 -8.27
C ARG A 139 -4.98 2.86 -7.99
N PRO A 140 -5.20 2.47 -6.73
CA PRO A 140 -6.27 1.55 -6.40
C PRO A 140 -7.64 2.10 -6.81
N ASN A 141 -8.51 1.21 -7.31
CA ASN A 141 -9.92 1.51 -7.54
C ASN A 141 -10.61 1.81 -6.21
N TYR A 142 -11.51 2.79 -6.19
CA TYR A 142 -12.35 3.03 -5.02
C TYR A 142 -13.50 2.01 -4.95
N SER A 143 -13.22 0.84 -4.36
CA SER A 143 -14.20 -0.24 -4.18
C SER A 143 -14.37 -0.60 -2.71
N LEU A 144 -15.46 -0.10 -2.10
CA LEU A 144 -15.80 -0.46 -0.71
C LEU A 144 -16.17 -1.94 -0.57
N SER A 145 -16.68 -2.58 -1.63
CA SER A 145 -16.98 -4.02 -1.63
C SER A 145 -15.72 -4.88 -1.57
N ASP A 146 -14.64 -4.47 -2.25
CA ASP A 146 -13.35 -5.17 -2.20
C ASP A 146 -12.60 -4.86 -0.91
N LEU A 147 -12.74 -3.63 -0.39
CA LEU A 147 -12.23 -3.23 0.92
C LEU A 147 -12.85 -4.08 2.05
N ASP A 148 -14.18 -4.20 2.08
CA ASP A 148 -14.91 -4.98 3.09
C ASP A 148 -14.53 -6.47 3.06
N LYS A 149 -14.30 -7.03 1.87
CA LYS A 149 -13.83 -8.41 1.69
C LYS A 149 -12.35 -8.61 2.01
N GLY A 150 -11.62 -7.55 2.36
CA GLY A 150 -10.18 -7.60 2.62
C GLY A 150 -9.35 -7.97 1.38
N HIS A 151 -9.86 -7.76 0.17
CA HIS A 151 -9.15 -8.11 -1.06
C HIS A 151 -7.88 -7.27 -1.23
N PHE A 152 -7.87 -6.01 -0.81
CA PHE A 152 -6.70 -5.15 -0.93
C PHE A 152 -5.55 -5.61 -0.02
N ARG A 153 -5.86 -6.23 1.12
CA ARG A 153 -4.86 -6.92 1.94
C ARG A 153 -4.26 -8.10 1.20
N THR A 154 -5.10 -8.95 0.62
CA THR A 154 -4.67 -10.07 -0.22
C THR A 154 -3.81 -9.60 -1.40
N VAL A 155 -4.15 -8.47 -2.02
CA VAL A 155 -3.35 -7.85 -3.09
C VAL A 155 -1.95 -7.52 -2.58
N GLY A 156 -1.82 -6.86 -1.43
CA GLY A 156 -0.51 -6.57 -0.82
C GLY A 156 0.30 -7.83 -0.52
N GLU A 157 -0.34 -8.88 0.03
CA GLU A 157 0.31 -10.17 0.30
C GLU A 157 0.82 -10.83 -0.99
N ILE A 158 0.03 -10.81 -2.07
CA ILE A 158 0.42 -11.38 -3.36
C ILE A 158 1.57 -10.59 -3.99
N MET A 159 1.56 -9.26 -3.89
CA MET A 159 2.68 -8.42 -4.36
C MET A 159 3.98 -8.79 -3.64
N ALA A 160 3.94 -8.93 -2.31
CA ALA A 160 5.09 -9.33 -1.51
C ALA A 160 5.56 -10.75 -1.86
N ALA A 161 4.64 -11.71 -2.00
CA ALA A 161 4.95 -13.08 -2.41
C ALA A 161 5.49 -13.17 -3.84
N SER A 162 5.04 -12.29 -4.74
CA SER A 162 5.59 -12.20 -6.08
C SER A 162 7.08 -11.85 -6.04
N LEU A 163 7.43 -10.80 -5.29
CA LEU A 163 8.82 -10.37 -5.13
C LEU A 163 9.67 -11.45 -4.44
N ALA A 164 9.20 -12.03 -3.34
CA ALA A 164 9.96 -12.99 -2.55
C ALA A 164 10.12 -14.37 -3.20
N GLN A 165 9.19 -14.78 -4.07
CA GLN A 165 9.14 -16.15 -4.58
C GLN A 165 9.35 -16.29 -6.09
N GLY A 166 9.92 -15.26 -6.73
CA GLY A 166 10.39 -15.27 -8.12
C GLY A 166 9.35 -14.89 -9.18
N GLY A 167 8.24 -14.28 -8.77
CA GLY A 167 7.29 -13.61 -9.65
C GLY A 167 7.75 -12.21 -10.06
N PRO A 168 6.98 -11.49 -10.90
CA PRO A 168 7.31 -10.14 -11.32
C PRO A 168 7.06 -9.11 -10.20
N ALA A 169 7.82 -8.02 -10.25
CA ALA A 169 7.53 -6.85 -9.43
C ALA A 169 6.24 -6.16 -9.89
N PRO A 170 5.45 -5.52 -9.00
CA PRO A 170 4.25 -4.79 -9.39
C PRO A 170 4.52 -3.72 -10.46
N ASN A 171 5.46 -2.81 -10.22
CA ASN A 171 5.93 -1.81 -11.20
C ASN A 171 4.82 -1.06 -11.98
N PHE A 172 3.73 -0.70 -11.31
CA PHE A 172 2.61 0.03 -11.92
C PHE A 172 2.02 1.13 -11.03
N LEU A 173 2.47 1.30 -9.78
CA LEU A 173 1.90 2.26 -8.84
C LEU A 173 2.30 3.69 -9.18
N MET A 174 1.39 4.63 -8.95
CA MET A 174 1.74 6.05 -8.94
C MET A 174 2.72 6.36 -7.80
N PRO A 175 3.63 7.36 -7.98
CA PRO A 175 4.62 7.70 -6.97
C PRO A 175 4.04 8.04 -5.58
N TRP A 176 2.91 8.76 -5.53
CA TRP A 176 2.28 9.12 -4.26
C TRP A 176 1.69 7.90 -3.54
N CYS A 177 1.14 6.92 -4.28
CA CYS A 177 0.67 5.66 -3.71
C CYS A 177 1.85 4.90 -3.09
N TYR A 178 2.98 4.83 -3.80
CA TYR A 178 4.19 4.18 -3.26
C TYR A 178 4.70 4.87 -1.99
N LYS A 179 4.84 6.21 -2.01
CA LYS A 179 5.24 7.00 -0.83
C LYS A 179 4.30 6.76 0.37
N PHE A 180 3.01 6.63 0.11
CA PHE A 180 2.04 6.24 1.13
C PHE A 180 2.34 4.84 1.69
N LEU A 181 2.58 3.85 0.84
CA LEU A 181 2.87 2.48 1.29
C LEU A 181 4.16 2.40 2.14
N CYS A 182 5.15 3.26 1.88
CA CYS A 182 6.34 3.39 2.73
C CYS A 182 5.99 4.00 4.09
N THR A 183 5.30 5.13 4.13
CA THR A 183 5.18 5.95 5.37
C THR A 183 3.90 5.69 6.17
N GLY A 184 2.83 5.20 5.53
CA GLY A 184 1.48 5.15 6.10
C GLY A 184 0.78 6.52 6.15
N SER A 185 1.36 7.55 5.54
CA SER A 185 0.86 8.93 5.60
C SER A 185 0.82 9.57 4.21
N LEU A 186 -0.13 10.46 3.97
CA LEU A 186 -0.19 11.26 2.75
C LEU A 186 0.44 12.62 2.99
N ASP A 187 1.37 12.99 2.12
CA ASP A 187 1.80 14.37 1.99
C ASP A 187 0.73 15.16 1.25
N LEU A 188 -0.21 15.71 2.02
CA LEU A 188 -1.32 16.47 1.45
C LEU A 188 -0.79 17.63 0.61
N GLY A 189 0.28 18.31 1.05
CA GLY A 189 0.80 19.51 0.39
C GLY A 189 1.21 19.29 -1.06
N ASN A 190 1.66 18.07 -1.38
CA ASN A 190 2.16 17.69 -2.70
C ASN A 190 1.12 17.03 -3.61
N LEU A 191 -0.10 16.79 -3.14
CA LEU A 191 -1.17 16.26 -3.99
C LEU A 191 -1.72 17.32 -4.95
N ASP A 192 -1.77 16.99 -6.24
CA ASP A 192 -2.32 17.85 -7.27
C ASP A 192 -3.33 17.12 -8.18
N LYS A 193 -3.81 17.82 -9.20
CA LYS A 193 -4.84 17.30 -10.13
C LYS A 193 -4.37 16.08 -10.93
N SER A 194 -3.06 15.94 -11.18
CA SER A 194 -2.49 14.82 -11.93
C SER A 194 -2.49 13.51 -11.12
N ASP A 195 -2.67 13.60 -9.80
CA ASP A 195 -2.84 12.46 -8.89
C ASP A 195 -4.28 11.92 -8.86
N VAL A 196 -5.24 12.66 -9.43
CA VAL A 196 -6.64 12.23 -9.57
C VAL A 196 -6.78 11.41 -10.84
N GLY A 197 -7.20 10.14 -10.69
CA GLY A 197 -7.42 9.21 -11.82
C GLY A 197 -8.89 8.83 -12.06
N ASP A 198 -9.81 9.20 -11.17
CA ASP A 198 -11.23 8.87 -11.31
C ASP A 198 -11.91 9.81 -12.30
N ASP A 199 -12.63 9.25 -13.28
CA ASP A 199 -13.26 10.00 -14.36
C ASP A 199 -14.27 11.03 -13.85
N GLN A 200 -15.02 10.73 -12.77
CA GLN A 200 -15.98 11.65 -12.18
C GLN A 200 -15.28 12.88 -11.60
N TYR A 201 -14.20 12.71 -10.83
CA TYR A 201 -13.49 13.85 -10.26
C TYR A 201 -12.63 14.58 -11.28
N THR A 202 -12.09 13.88 -12.28
CA THR A 202 -11.34 14.49 -13.38
C THR A 202 -12.25 15.37 -14.25
N ASP A 203 -13.47 14.91 -14.52
CA ASP A 203 -14.50 15.70 -15.20
C ASP A 203 -14.95 16.89 -14.36
N LEU A 204 -15.21 16.70 -13.06
CA LEU A 204 -15.55 17.81 -12.15
C LEU A 204 -14.43 18.86 -12.08
N LEU A 205 -13.17 18.44 -11.97
CA LEU A 205 -12.01 19.33 -12.01
C LEU A 205 -12.00 20.14 -13.31
N SER A 206 -12.20 19.47 -14.45
CA SER A 206 -12.23 20.11 -15.77
C SER A 206 -13.38 21.13 -15.89
N LYS A 207 -14.57 20.79 -15.38
CA LYS A 207 -15.74 21.69 -15.34
C LYS A 207 -15.50 22.91 -14.46
N VAL A 208 -14.89 22.73 -13.28
CA VAL A 208 -14.49 23.84 -12.40
C VAL A 208 -13.42 24.70 -13.08
N GLU A 209 -12.44 24.08 -13.75
CA GLU A 209 -11.41 24.76 -14.54
C GLU A 209 -11.98 25.58 -15.71
N ALA A 210 -13.09 25.16 -16.32
CA ALA A 210 -13.76 25.90 -17.38
C ALA A 210 -14.91 26.81 -16.88
N ALA A 211 -15.13 26.87 -15.56
CA ALA A 211 -16.32 27.52 -15.01
C ALA A 211 -16.36 29.04 -15.22
N THR A 212 -17.58 29.54 -15.39
CA THR A 212 -17.99 30.96 -15.40
C THR A 212 -18.87 31.22 -14.18
N ASP A 213 -19.23 32.48 -13.90
CA ASP A 213 -20.10 32.82 -12.75
C ASP A 213 -21.44 32.09 -12.77
N ARG A 214 -21.95 31.75 -13.97
CA ARG A 214 -23.21 31.00 -14.11
C ARG A 214 -22.99 29.50 -13.94
N THR A 215 -21.95 28.95 -14.55
CA THR A 215 -21.74 27.50 -14.56
C THR A 215 -21.18 26.99 -13.24
N ILE A 216 -20.40 27.79 -12.50
CA ILE A 216 -19.90 27.39 -11.18
C ILE A 216 -21.02 27.13 -10.17
N GLN A 217 -22.12 27.90 -10.26
CA GLN A 217 -23.28 27.72 -9.39
C GLN A 217 -24.00 26.38 -9.66
N VAL A 218 -23.94 25.87 -10.90
CA VAL A 218 -24.50 24.56 -11.27
C VAL A 218 -23.72 23.41 -10.63
N LEU A 219 -22.41 23.60 -10.39
CA LEU A 219 -21.53 22.60 -9.78
C LEU A 219 -21.61 22.57 -8.25
N THR A 220 -22.47 23.39 -7.64
CA THR A 220 -22.53 23.60 -6.19
C THR A 220 -22.64 22.29 -5.41
N GLU A 221 -23.59 21.43 -5.78
CA GLU A 221 -23.81 20.16 -5.07
C GLU A 221 -22.59 19.24 -5.17
N GLU A 222 -21.98 19.10 -6.35
CA GLU A 222 -20.80 18.27 -6.57
C GLU A 222 -19.59 18.77 -5.76
N ILE A 223 -19.39 20.10 -5.72
CA ILE A 223 -18.34 20.76 -4.94
C ILE A 223 -18.55 20.54 -3.44
N LEU A 224 -19.78 20.74 -2.94
CA LEU A 224 -20.12 20.53 -1.53
C LEU A 224 -19.96 19.04 -1.13
N ASN A 225 -20.31 18.11 -2.01
CA ASN A 225 -20.12 16.67 -1.80
C ASN A 225 -18.64 16.28 -1.70
N CYS A 226 -17.74 17.09 -2.24
CA CYS A 226 -16.29 16.94 -2.04
C CYS A 226 -15.81 17.47 -0.67
N GLY A 227 -16.70 18.02 0.16
CA GLY A 227 -16.38 18.57 1.48
C GLY A 227 -15.89 20.01 1.46
N TYR A 228 -16.04 20.74 0.34
CA TYR A 228 -15.77 22.17 0.31
C TYR A 228 -16.84 22.93 1.11
N THR A 229 -16.42 23.78 2.05
CA THR A 229 -17.33 24.53 2.94
C THR A 229 -17.24 26.05 2.77
N GLY A 230 -16.36 26.50 1.87
CA GLY A 230 -16.18 27.92 1.55
C GLY A 230 -17.25 28.48 0.61
N LEU A 231 -17.13 29.77 0.30
CA LEU A 231 -17.96 30.41 -0.71
C LEU A 231 -17.65 29.82 -2.10
N ILE A 232 -18.69 29.47 -2.86
CA ILE A 232 -18.56 28.95 -4.22
C ILE A 232 -18.60 30.12 -5.20
N SER A 233 -17.42 30.52 -5.67
CA SER A 233 -17.22 31.62 -6.62
C SER A 233 -15.95 31.41 -7.45
N LEU A 234 -15.82 32.14 -8.57
CA LEU A 234 -14.63 32.06 -9.42
C LEU A 234 -13.34 32.49 -8.69
N GLU A 235 -13.45 33.41 -7.75
CA GLU A 235 -12.34 33.88 -6.92
C GLU A 235 -11.78 32.77 -6.02
N LYS A 236 -12.61 31.80 -5.64
CA LYS A 236 -12.28 30.68 -4.76
C LYS A 236 -11.97 29.38 -5.49
N LYS A 237 -11.82 29.44 -6.81
CA LYS A 237 -11.59 28.28 -7.68
C LYS A 237 -10.40 27.42 -7.28
N GLY A 238 -9.28 28.03 -6.84
CA GLY A 238 -8.12 27.27 -6.35
C GLY A 238 -8.43 26.42 -5.11
N GLU A 239 -9.19 26.98 -4.15
CA GLU A 239 -9.62 26.28 -2.94
C GLU A 239 -10.61 25.14 -3.26
N ILE A 240 -11.52 25.37 -4.23
CA ILE A 240 -12.46 24.36 -4.72
C ILE A 240 -11.72 23.19 -5.38
N ILE A 241 -10.81 23.47 -6.32
CA ILE A 241 -9.97 22.46 -6.98
C ILE A 241 -9.21 21.65 -5.93
N ARG A 242 -8.63 22.34 -4.95
CA ARG A 242 -7.90 21.71 -3.87
C ARG A 242 -8.77 20.76 -3.05
N ALA A 243 -9.99 21.16 -2.70
CA ALA A 243 -10.93 20.30 -1.99
C ALA A 243 -11.28 19.04 -2.80
N ILE A 244 -11.50 19.17 -4.11
CA ILE A 244 -11.78 18.04 -5.01
C ILE A 244 -10.59 17.07 -5.06
N VAL A 245 -9.36 17.58 -5.24
CA VAL A 245 -8.12 16.77 -5.26
C VAL A 245 -7.96 16.00 -3.95
N LEU A 246 -8.14 16.68 -2.80
CA LEU A 246 -8.06 16.03 -1.50
C LEU A 246 -9.13 14.96 -1.34
N HIS A 247 -10.38 15.26 -1.69
CA HIS A 247 -11.50 14.33 -1.58
C HIS A 247 -11.32 13.07 -2.43
N ALA A 248 -10.85 13.23 -3.66
CA ALA A 248 -10.65 12.13 -4.61
C ALA A 248 -9.52 11.17 -4.20
N ASN A 249 -8.53 11.65 -3.44
CA ASN A 249 -7.38 10.87 -3.00
C ASN A 249 -7.51 10.34 -1.56
N LEU A 250 -8.03 11.13 -0.62
CA LEU A 250 -8.19 10.71 0.78
C LEU A 250 -9.12 9.50 0.94
N ARG A 251 -10.09 9.33 0.04
CA ARG A 251 -10.97 8.14 0.01
C ARG A 251 -10.22 6.83 -0.23
N LEU A 252 -9.02 6.88 -0.83
CA LEU A 252 -8.19 5.71 -1.07
C LEU A 252 -7.36 5.32 0.15
N PHE A 253 -7.35 6.13 1.22
CA PHE A 253 -6.54 5.88 2.41
C PHE A 253 -6.82 4.52 3.07
N PRO A 254 -8.08 4.11 3.33
CA PRO A 254 -8.34 2.79 3.91
C PRO A 254 -7.91 1.63 3.02
N ILE A 255 -7.98 1.83 1.69
CA ILE A 255 -7.60 0.84 0.68
C ILE A 255 -6.08 0.66 0.66
N LEU A 256 -5.34 1.76 0.61
CA LEU A 256 -3.88 1.75 0.65
C LEU A 256 -3.36 1.19 1.98
N LEU A 257 -4.05 1.45 3.09
CA LEU A 257 -3.70 0.87 4.38
C LEU A 257 -3.82 -0.66 4.37
N GLN A 258 -4.89 -1.22 3.79
CA GLN A 258 -5.00 -2.67 3.63
C GLN A 258 -3.88 -3.24 2.74
N ILE A 259 -3.54 -2.57 1.63
CA ILE A 259 -2.41 -3.01 0.78
C ILE A 259 -1.11 -3.00 1.59
N LYS A 260 -0.85 -1.93 2.36
CA LYS A 260 0.32 -1.82 3.24
C LYS A 260 0.36 -2.94 4.28
N ASP A 261 -0.78 -3.29 4.88
CA ASP A 261 -0.87 -4.41 5.83
C ASP A 261 -0.50 -5.74 5.17
N GLY A 262 -0.93 -5.97 3.93
CA GLY A 262 -0.56 -7.16 3.17
C GLY A 262 0.91 -7.20 2.78
N LEU A 263 1.49 -6.05 2.41
CA LEU A 263 2.91 -5.89 2.11
C LEU A 263 3.82 -6.11 3.33
N ASN A 264 3.28 -6.21 4.54
CA ASN A 264 4.07 -6.59 5.70
C ASN A 264 4.51 -8.07 5.67
N LEU A 265 3.98 -8.86 4.74
CA LEU A 265 4.47 -10.22 4.49
C LEU A 265 5.98 -10.21 4.21
N TYR A 266 6.72 -11.12 4.84
CA TYR A 266 8.19 -11.18 4.81
C TYR A 266 8.91 -9.93 5.35
N GLY A 267 8.21 -9.04 6.06
CA GLY A 267 8.79 -7.79 6.58
C GLY A 267 9.01 -6.70 5.53
N LEU A 268 8.50 -6.89 4.30
CA LEU A 268 8.74 -5.98 3.18
C LEU A 268 8.29 -4.53 3.47
N CYS A 269 7.18 -4.33 4.18
CA CYS A 269 6.73 -3.00 4.60
C CYS A 269 7.79 -2.23 5.42
N ASN A 270 8.52 -2.90 6.31
CA ASN A 270 9.58 -2.29 7.10
C ASN A 270 10.80 -1.92 6.23
N ILE A 271 11.14 -2.79 5.27
CA ILE A 271 12.23 -2.54 4.31
C ILE A 271 11.88 -1.33 3.43
N MET A 272 10.65 -1.26 2.92
CA MET A 272 10.16 -0.12 2.12
C MET A 272 10.18 1.19 2.91
N ALA A 273 9.88 1.15 4.21
CA ALA A 273 9.94 2.33 5.07
C ALA A 273 11.40 2.79 5.33
N LYS A 274 12.33 1.84 5.49
CA LYS A 274 13.75 2.13 5.75
C LYS A 274 14.52 2.53 4.48
N TYR A 275 14.19 1.93 3.33
CA TYR A 275 14.87 2.11 2.05
C TYR A 275 13.89 2.42 0.90
N PRO A 276 13.17 3.56 0.96
CA PRO A 276 12.14 3.88 -0.03
C PRO A 276 12.71 4.06 -1.43
N ASP A 277 13.86 4.72 -1.59
CA ASP A 277 14.41 5.00 -2.92
C ASP A 277 14.92 3.73 -3.61
N ILE A 278 15.50 2.80 -2.84
CA ILE A 278 15.97 1.50 -3.35
C ILE A 278 14.79 0.63 -3.78
N CYS A 279 13.71 0.62 -2.99
CA CYS A 279 12.53 -0.20 -3.27
C CYS A 279 11.64 0.38 -4.38
N GLN A 280 11.71 1.68 -4.67
CA GLN A 280 10.80 2.37 -5.59
C GLN A 280 10.66 1.70 -6.97
N PRO A 281 11.75 1.26 -7.65
CA PRO A 281 11.65 0.63 -8.98
C PRO A 281 10.87 -0.69 -9.01
N LEU A 282 10.64 -1.34 -7.86
CA LEU A 282 9.78 -2.53 -7.79
C LEU A 282 8.29 -2.19 -7.93
N PHE A 283 7.91 -0.95 -7.64
CA PHE A 283 6.51 -0.56 -7.49
C PHE A 283 6.09 0.51 -8.47
N VAL A 284 6.97 1.46 -8.79
CA VAL A 284 6.66 2.63 -9.61
C VAL A 284 7.31 2.50 -10.99
N PRO A 285 6.56 2.68 -12.09
CA PRO A 285 7.13 2.71 -13.43
C PRO A 285 8.28 3.71 -13.54
N GLY A 286 9.35 3.32 -14.25
CA GLY A 286 10.38 4.27 -14.64
C GLY A 286 9.76 5.41 -15.47
N VAL A 287 10.09 6.66 -15.14
CA VAL A 287 9.66 7.80 -15.94
C VAL A 287 10.46 7.76 -17.25
N GLU A 288 9.80 7.43 -18.37
CA GLU A 288 10.38 7.74 -19.68
C GLU A 288 10.50 9.26 -19.78
N MET A 289 11.72 9.79 -19.62
CA MET A 289 11.98 11.18 -19.95
C MET A 289 11.79 11.34 -21.45
N THR A 290 10.66 11.92 -21.86
CA THR A 290 10.52 12.44 -23.21
C THR A 290 11.55 13.56 -23.36
N VAL A 291 12.64 13.26 -24.06
CA VAL A 291 13.61 14.26 -24.47
C VAL A 291 12.83 15.23 -25.36
N SER A 292 12.58 16.43 -24.85
CA SER A 292 12.10 17.53 -25.67
C SER A 292 13.17 17.79 -26.71
N ALA A 293 12.87 17.49 -27.97
CA ALA A 293 13.70 17.90 -29.07
C ALA A 293 13.77 19.44 -29.09
N PRO A 294 14.95 20.02 -29.40
CA PRO A 294 15.19 21.47 -29.35
C PRO A 294 14.31 22.27 -30.30
#